data_AF-A0A7L5DVF5-F1
#
_entry.id   AF-A0A7L5DVF5-F1
#
_cell.length_a   1.000
_cell.length_b   1.000
_cell.length_c   1.000
_cell.angle_alpha   90.00
_cell.angle_beta   90.00
_cell.angle_gamma   90.00
#
_symmetry.space_group_name_H-M   'P 1'
#
loop_
_entity.id
_entity.type
_entity.pdbx_description
1 polymer ?
#
loop_
_entity_poly.entity_id
_entity_poly.type
_entity_poly.pdbx_seq_one_letter_code
_entity_poly.pdbx_strand_id
1 'polypeptide(L)'
;MELTKEQEEIEALKLQLKAANEAKEASARQVLEAGEVVQDLKKQLAEKPAADEEKTYGKVTVGKATYDLVVPSFNYLGEIVTIDVLNQKSKLAEQLVKDGVSFLQKAE
;
A
#
# COMPACT_ATOMS: atom_id res chain seq x y z
N MET A 1 -14.85 -66.22 10.27
CA MET A 1 -14.85 -65.10 9.29
C MET A 1 -14.72 -63.74 9.98
N GLU A 2 -14.79 -63.63 11.31
CA GLU A 2 -14.66 -62.33 12.02
C GLU A 2 -13.22 -61.80 12.08
N LEU A 3 -12.22 -62.66 12.31
CA LEU A 3 -10.79 -62.27 12.36
C LEU A 3 -10.27 -61.55 11.10
N THR A 4 -10.76 -61.94 9.93
CA THR A 4 -10.39 -61.30 8.65
C THR A 4 -10.99 -59.91 8.49
N LYS A 5 -12.20 -59.67 9.00
CA LYS A 5 -12.82 -58.34 8.98
C LYS A 5 -12.15 -57.37 9.96
N GLU A 6 -11.81 -57.86 11.14
CA GLU A 6 -11.06 -57.07 12.14
C GLU A 6 -9.65 -56.71 11.63
N GLN A 7 -8.99 -57.59 10.89
CA GLN A 7 -7.70 -57.30 10.25
C GLN A 7 -7.82 -56.25 9.13
N GLU A 8 -8.85 -56.33 8.29
CA GLU A 8 -9.12 -55.31 7.27
C GLU A 8 -9.43 -53.93 7.88
N GLU A 9 -10.20 -53.89 8.98
CA GLU A 9 -10.46 -52.64 9.72
C GLU A 9 -9.20 -52.05 10.36
N ILE A 10 -8.33 -52.89 10.93
CA ILE A 10 -7.05 -52.43 11.50
C ILE A 10 -6.14 -51.85 10.43
N GLU A 11 -6.07 -52.45 9.23
CA GLU A 11 -5.29 -51.89 8.12
C GLU A 11 -5.89 -50.57 7.61
N ALA A 12 -7.21 -50.48 7.49
CA ALA A 12 -7.89 -49.24 7.10
C ALA A 12 -7.63 -48.11 8.11
N LEU A 13 -7.71 -48.40 9.41
CA LEU A 13 -7.43 -47.44 10.48
C LEU A 13 -5.96 -47.00 10.50
N LYS A 14 -5.01 -47.89 10.23
CA LYS A 14 -3.59 -47.54 10.09
C LYS A 14 -3.35 -46.61 8.90
N LEU A 15 -4.03 -46.87 7.77
CA LEU A 15 -3.93 -46.02 6.59
C LEU A 15 -4.48 -44.61 6.87
N GLN A 16 -5.62 -44.52 7.55
CA GLN A 16 -6.22 -43.25 7.96
C GLN A 16 -5.33 -42.50 8.96
N LEU A 17 -4.72 -43.19 9.92
CA LEU A 17 -3.80 -42.58 10.89
C LEU A 17 -2.56 -42.02 10.19
N LYS A 18 -2.02 -42.74 9.20
CA LYS A 18 -0.88 -42.29 8.41
C LYS A 18 -1.23 -41.03 7.62
N ALA A 19 -2.37 -41.03 6.93
CA ALA A 19 -2.85 -39.86 6.18
C ALA A 19 -3.10 -38.65 7.10
N ALA A 20 -3.66 -38.86 8.29
CA ALA A 20 -3.89 -37.80 9.27
C ALA A 20 -2.58 -37.21 9.81
N ASN A 21 -1.56 -38.04 10.05
CA ASN A 21 -0.24 -37.57 10.47
C ASN A 21 0.47 -36.78 9.36
N GLU A 22 0.43 -37.26 8.12
CA GLU A 22 1.00 -36.54 6.98
C GLU A 22 0.31 -35.17 6.78
N ALA A 23 -1.03 -35.11 6.91
CA ALA A 23 -1.78 -33.85 6.86
C ALA A 23 -1.42 -32.89 8.01
N LYS A 24 -1.20 -33.43 9.22
CA LYS A 24 -0.77 -32.64 10.39
C LYS A 24 0.62 -32.05 10.19
N GLU A 25 1.57 -32.83 9.66
CA GLU A 25 2.92 -32.33 9.36
C GLU A 25 2.92 -31.29 8.24
N ALA A 26 2.11 -31.50 7.19
CA ALA A 26 1.95 -30.51 6.12
C ALA A 26 1.36 -29.20 6.65
N SER A 27 0.33 -29.26 7.50
CA SER A 27 -0.27 -28.09 8.15
C SER A 27 0.71 -27.36 9.06
N ALA A 28 1.53 -28.09 9.84
CA ALA A 28 2.55 -27.48 10.68
C ALA A 28 3.61 -26.71 9.88
N ARG A 29 4.00 -27.22 8.70
CA ARG A 29 4.92 -26.52 7.78
C ARG A 29 4.28 -25.26 7.20
N GLN A 30 3.02 -25.32 6.78
CA GLN A 30 2.29 -24.16 6.27
C GLN A 30 2.16 -23.04 7.30
N VAL A 31 1.98 -23.38 8.58
CA VAL A 31 1.91 -22.38 9.67
C VAL A 31 3.26 -21.70 9.88
N LEU A 32 4.38 -22.43 9.77
CA LEU A 32 5.72 -21.85 9.86
C LEU A 32 6.02 -20.91 8.69
N GLU A 33 5.74 -21.33 7.46
CA GLU A 33 5.91 -20.50 6.26
C GLU A 33 5.05 -19.22 6.31
N ALA A 34 3.78 -19.33 6.76
CA ALA A 34 2.92 -18.17 6.96
C ALA A 34 3.47 -17.21 8.02
N GLY A 35 4.09 -17.74 9.09
CA GLY A 35 4.75 -16.95 10.12
C GLY A 35 5.93 -16.13 9.58
N GLU A 36 6.74 -16.72 8.70
CA GLU A 36 7.86 -16.05 8.04
C GLU A 36 7.38 -14.93 7.10
N VAL A 37 6.35 -15.19 6.29
CA VAL A 37 5.76 -14.18 5.39
C VAL A 37 5.19 -12.99 6.17
N VAL A 38 4.52 -13.23 7.31
CA VAL A 38 4.01 -12.15 8.16
C VAL A 38 5.15 -11.34 8.78
N GLN A 39 6.24 -11.97 9.19
CA GLN A 39 7.42 -11.26 9.68
C GLN A 39 8.08 -10.41 8.60
N ASP A 40 8.20 -10.94 7.38
CA ASP A 40 8.78 -10.23 6.25
C ASP A 40 7.92 -9.03 5.84
N LEU A 41 6.60 -9.20 5.76
CA LEU A 41 5.65 -8.11 5.51
C LEU A 41 5.72 -7.02 6.60
N LYS A 42 5.87 -7.40 7.87
CA LYS A 42 6.05 -6.44 8.97
C LYS A 42 7.35 -5.65 8.85
N LYS A 43 8.45 -6.31 8.44
CA LYS A 43 9.72 -5.63 8.18
C LYS A 43 9.61 -4.69 6.99
N GLN A 44 9.04 -5.14 5.87
CA GLN A 44 8.81 -4.30 4.70
C GLN A 44 7.90 -3.09 5.01
N LEU A 45 6.92 -3.24 5.91
CA LEU A 45 6.06 -2.14 6.34
C LEU A 45 6.79 -1.17 7.27
N ALA A 46 7.72 -1.66 8.10
CA ALA A 46 8.56 -0.82 8.97
C ALA A 46 9.69 -0.11 8.21
N GLU A 47 10.18 -0.73 7.12
CA GLU A 47 11.24 -0.19 6.27
C GLU A 47 10.71 0.67 5.12
N LYS A 48 9.41 0.60 4.78
CA LYS A 48 8.77 1.68 4.04
C LYS A 48 8.78 2.89 4.96
N PRO A 49 9.56 3.94 4.68
CA PRO A 49 9.32 5.19 5.37
C PRO A 49 7.86 5.51 5.10
N ALA A 50 7.11 5.83 6.17
CA ALA A 50 5.99 6.73 6.03
C ALA A 50 6.59 8.03 5.49
N ALA A 51 6.79 8.07 4.17
CA ALA A 51 7.11 9.28 3.47
C ALA A 51 5.82 10.08 3.52
N ASP A 52 5.62 10.77 4.64
CA ASP A 52 5.17 12.15 4.67
C ASP A 52 6.21 13.05 3.96
N GLU A 53 6.72 12.61 2.80
CA GLU A 53 7.08 13.56 1.78
C GLU A 53 5.73 14.08 1.32
N GLU A 54 5.35 15.27 1.78
CA GLU A 54 4.34 16.07 1.11
C GLU A 54 4.64 15.95 -0.38
N LYS A 55 3.85 15.13 -1.09
CA LYS A 55 4.03 14.92 -2.51
C LYS A 55 3.72 16.24 -3.17
N THR A 56 4.76 17.03 -3.41
CA THR A 56 4.66 18.24 -4.21
C THR A 56 4.75 17.82 -5.67
N TYR A 57 3.85 18.37 -6.48
CA TYR A 57 3.74 18.11 -7.91
C TYR A 57 4.44 19.21 -8.73
N GLY A 58 5.28 20.01 -8.06
CA GLY A 58 6.12 21.05 -8.63
C GLY A 58 5.98 22.40 -7.90
N LYS A 59 6.87 23.33 -8.27
CA LYS A 59 7.01 24.65 -7.64
C LYS A 59 6.68 25.77 -8.62
N VAL A 60 5.96 26.80 -8.15
CA VAL A 60 5.72 28.05 -8.88
C VAL A 60 6.18 29.24 -8.06
N THR A 61 6.87 30.19 -8.68
CA THR A 61 7.31 31.42 -8.02
C THR A 61 6.34 32.56 -8.31
N VAL A 62 5.82 33.17 -7.25
CA VAL A 62 4.93 34.32 -7.29
C VAL A 62 5.61 35.48 -6.56
N GLY A 63 6.07 36.48 -7.33
CA GLY A 63 6.89 37.57 -6.79
C GLY A 63 8.21 37.06 -6.21
N LYS A 64 8.37 37.15 -4.89
CA LYS A 64 9.56 36.66 -4.16
C LYS A 64 9.34 35.33 -3.42
N ALA A 65 8.11 34.83 -3.40
CA ALA A 65 7.75 33.61 -2.68
C ALA A 65 7.61 32.45 -3.67
N THR A 66 8.02 31.27 -3.24
CA THR A 66 7.82 30.02 -3.98
C THR A 66 6.70 29.24 -3.31
N TYR A 67 5.86 28.61 -4.13
CA TYR A 67 4.73 27.82 -3.68
C TYR A 67 4.81 26.41 -4.27
N ASP A 68 4.58 25.42 -3.42
CA ASP A 68 4.44 24.01 -3.77
C ASP A 68 2.99 23.68 -4.13
N LEU A 69 2.82 22.99 -5.24
CA LEU A 69 1.53 22.43 -5.65
C LEU A 69 1.35 21.07 -4.98
N VAL A 70 0.37 20.92 -4.09
CA VAL A 70 0.17 19.69 -3.29
C VAL A 70 -0.72 18.63 -3.95
N VAL A 71 -1.29 18.94 -5.12
CA VAL A 71 -2.13 18.01 -5.90
C VAL A 71 -1.70 18.04 -7.38
N PRO A 72 -1.82 16.94 -8.14
CA PRO A 72 -1.34 16.90 -9.53
C PRO A 72 -2.08 17.89 -10.44
N SER A 73 -3.36 18.15 -10.15
CA SER A 73 -4.17 19.19 -10.78
C SER A 73 -5.40 19.50 -9.93
N PHE A 74 -6.04 20.64 -10.15
CA PHE A 74 -7.32 20.98 -9.54
C PHE A 74 -8.17 21.84 -10.49
N ASN A 75 -9.49 21.87 -10.28
CA ASN A 75 -10.36 22.76 -11.04
C ASN A 75 -10.47 24.13 -10.33
N TYR A 76 -10.32 25.21 -11.08
CA TYR A 76 -10.55 26.56 -10.59
C TYR A 76 -11.29 27.36 -11.66
N LEU A 77 -12.48 27.88 -11.31
CA LEU A 77 -13.37 28.62 -12.21
C LEU A 77 -13.67 27.89 -13.53
N GLY A 78 -13.73 26.56 -13.52
CA GLY A 78 -13.99 25.74 -14.70
C GLY A 78 -12.75 25.36 -15.52
N GLU A 79 -11.57 25.89 -15.21
CA GLU A 79 -10.30 25.49 -15.84
C GLU A 79 -9.56 24.44 -15.00
N ILE A 80 -8.90 23.49 -15.67
CA ILE A 80 -7.97 22.56 -15.01
C ILE A 80 -6.62 23.25 -14.85
N VAL A 81 -6.19 23.40 -13.61
CA VAL A 81 -4.93 24.02 -13.22
C VAL A 81 -3.91 22.92 -12.92
N THR A 82 -2.79 22.96 -13.64
CA THR A 82 -1.60 22.11 -13.43
C THR A 82 -0.39 23.00 -13.16
N ILE A 83 0.75 22.41 -12.75
CA ILE A 83 1.98 23.19 -12.56
C ILE A 83 2.45 23.90 -13.83
N ASP A 84 2.28 23.28 -15.01
CA ASP A 84 2.61 23.90 -16.29
C ASP A 84 1.74 25.13 -16.58
N VAL A 85 0.44 25.03 -16.27
CA VAL A 85 -0.49 26.17 -16.41
C VAL A 85 -0.09 27.30 -15.48
N LEU A 86 0.30 27.00 -14.24
CA LEU A 86 0.77 28.00 -13.27
C LEU A 86 2.05 28.69 -13.74
N ASN A 87 2.99 27.93 -14.30
CA ASN A 87 4.25 28.45 -14.85
C ASN A 87 4.03 29.30 -16.11
N GLN A 88 3.04 28.98 -16.93
CA GLN A 88 2.72 29.74 -18.15
C GLN A 88 1.85 30.98 -17.87
N LYS A 89 0.95 30.91 -16.88
CA LYS A 89 0.00 31.96 -16.53
C LYS A 89 0.33 32.57 -15.16
N SER A 90 1.37 33.38 -15.05
CA SER A 90 1.81 34.00 -13.78
C SER A 90 0.70 34.75 -13.03
N LYS A 91 -0.20 35.45 -13.74
CA LYS A 91 -1.35 36.14 -13.15
C LYS A 91 -2.34 35.19 -12.47
N LEU A 92 -2.49 33.98 -12.98
CA LEU A 92 -3.35 32.96 -12.38
C LEU A 92 -2.73 32.47 -11.06
N ALA A 93 -1.42 32.23 -11.03
CA ALA A 93 -0.72 31.85 -9.81
C ALA A 93 -0.82 32.96 -8.73
N GLU A 94 -0.64 34.24 -9.10
CA GLU A 94 -0.87 35.39 -8.21
C GLU A 94 -2.29 35.42 -7.63
N GLN A 95 -3.30 35.22 -8.48
CA GLN A 95 -4.69 35.23 -8.08
C GLN A 95 -5.00 34.07 -7.12
N LEU A 96 -4.52 32.87 -7.40
CA LEU A 96 -4.73 31.68 -6.57
C LEU A 96 -4.09 31.83 -5.18
N VAL A 97 -2.89 32.41 -5.12
CA VAL A 97 -2.22 32.73 -3.85
C VAL A 97 -3.03 33.78 -3.06
N LYS A 98 -3.52 34.82 -3.74
CA LYS A 98 -4.35 35.87 -3.12
C LYS A 98 -5.67 35.32 -2.59
N ASP A 99 -6.27 34.38 -3.30
CA ASP A 99 -7.52 33.72 -2.92
C ASP A 99 -7.33 32.65 -1.84
N GLY A 100 -6.08 32.31 -1.50
CA GLY A 100 -5.76 31.40 -0.41
C GLY A 100 -6.20 29.96 -0.69
N VAL A 101 -6.07 29.49 -1.94
CA VAL A 101 -6.43 28.11 -2.29
C VAL A 101 -5.57 27.11 -1.50
N SER A 102 -6.20 26.06 -0.96
CA SER A 102 -5.52 25.04 -0.15
C SER A 102 -4.55 24.16 -0.94
N PHE A 103 -4.58 24.24 -2.28
CA PHE A 103 -3.75 23.44 -3.18
C PHE A 103 -2.36 24.05 -3.44
N LEU A 104 -2.13 25.30 -3.02
CA LEU A 104 -0.84 25.96 -3.08
C LEU A 104 -0.36 26.27 -1.67
N GLN A 105 0.76 25.65 -1.29
CA GLN A 105 1.39 25.90 0.01
C GLN A 105 2.69 26.66 -0.21
N LYS A 106 3.04 27.54 0.72
CA LYS A 106 4.29 28.30 0.59
C LYS A 106 5.47 27.37 0.86
N ALA A 107 6.37 27.24 -0.10
CA ALA A 107 7.63 26.53 0.09
C ALA A 107 8.49 27.30 1.11
N GLU A 108 8.99 26.61 2.13
CA GLU A 108 9.92 27.18 3.11
C GLU A 108 11.26 27.59 2.49
#